data_AF-A0A5K7ZT47-F1
#
_entry.id   AF-A0A5K7ZT47-F1
#
_cell.length_a   1.000
_cell.length_b   1.000
_cell.length_c   1.000
_cell.angle_alpha   90.00
_cell.angle_beta   90.00
_cell.angle_gamma   90.00
#
_symmetry.space_group_name_H-M   'P 1'
#
loop_
_entity.id
_entity.type
_entity.pdbx_description
1 polymer ?
#
loop_
_entity_poly.entity_id
_entity_poly.type
_entity_poly.pdbx_seq_one_letter_code
_entity_poly.pdbx_strand_id
1 'polypeptide(L)'
;MAKHKSAFKDNQREIAKQLGIPRSTLQHWMDRKDSIDAEPEVKAFFESPTGTAFLHRLVVAAQFVITLLGPGSVRLVCEFLELSGLSKFIAASYGSQQKVSVAIEQAIVDFGNKETNRMAKDMEPKDITACLDETFHPETCLVSIEPESNYILLETYADGRKGSDWMKAMEDALKAVVHNYFIKRRDETTPAERFFGAKPNDLFSFLLDKVDIPRRPAKKRFKPEVKKPLIAVG
;
A
#
# COMPACT_ATOMS: atom_id res chain seq x y z
N MET A 1 -35.53 -32.69 0.48
CA MET A 1 -34.16 -32.12 0.60
C MET A 1 -33.13 -32.69 -0.39
N ALA A 2 -33.26 -33.92 -0.91
CA ALA A 2 -32.28 -34.50 -1.86
C ALA A 2 -32.31 -33.88 -3.29
N LYS A 3 -33.49 -33.50 -3.81
CA LYS A 3 -33.64 -32.94 -5.16
C LYS A 3 -32.97 -31.56 -5.35
N HIS A 4 -32.97 -30.71 -4.32
CA HIS A 4 -32.36 -29.38 -4.38
C HIS A 4 -30.82 -29.41 -4.45
N LYS A 5 -30.18 -30.40 -3.81
CA LYS A 5 -28.72 -30.63 -3.90
C LYS A 5 -28.28 -31.20 -5.26
N SER A 6 -29.16 -31.95 -5.94
CA SER A 6 -28.90 -32.52 -7.27
C SER A 6 -28.89 -31.43 -8.35
N ALA A 7 -29.92 -30.58 -8.39
CA ALA A 7 -30.03 -29.52 -9.38
C ALA A 7 -28.87 -28.50 -9.31
N PHE A 8 -28.39 -28.19 -8.09
CA PHE A 8 -27.24 -27.29 -7.90
C PHE A 8 -25.91 -27.92 -8.36
N LYS A 9 -25.76 -29.24 -8.20
CA LYS A 9 -24.56 -29.99 -8.65
C LYS A 9 -24.46 -30.13 -10.17
N ASP A 10 -25.58 -30.17 -10.86
CA ASP A 10 -25.63 -30.17 -12.34
C ASP A 10 -25.32 -28.77 -12.88
N ASN A 11 -25.86 -27.73 -12.23
CA ASN A 11 -25.55 -26.32 -12.53
C ASN A 11 -24.06 -25.98 -12.38
N GLN A 12 -23.35 -26.55 -11.41
CA GLN A 12 -21.90 -26.34 -11.26
C GLN A 12 -21.06 -26.75 -12.48
N ARG A 13 -21.44 -27.81 -13.21
CA ARG A 13 -20.71 -28.24 -14.42
C ARG A 13 -20.90 -27.24 -15.54
N GLU A 14 -22.12 -26.74 -15.68
CA GLU A 14 -22.49 -25.76 -16.69
C GLU A 14 -21.83 -24.40 -16.42
N ILE A 15 -21.86 -23.93 -15.17
CA ILE A 15 -21.14 -22.74 -14.71
C ILE A 15 -19.63 -22.88 -14.94
N ALA A 16 -19.03 -24.01 -14.57
CA ALA A 16 -17.60 -24.24 -14.79
C ALA A 16 -17.22 -24.19 -16.28
N LYS A 17 -18.08 -24.73 -17.15
CA LYS A 17 -17.91 -24.69 -18.62
C LYS A 17 -18.05 -23.27 -19.16
N GLN A 18 -19.04 -22.50 -18.70
CA GLN A 18 -19.22 -21.09 -19.08
C GLN A 18 -18.04 -20.21 -18.67
N LEU A 19 -17.47 -20.47 -17.49
CA LEU A 19 -16.30 -19.74 -16.96
C LEU A 19 -14.97 -20.26 -17.51
N GLY A 20 -14.96 -21.35 -18.29
CA GLY A 20 -13.73 -21.94 -18.84
C GLY A 20 -12.78 -22.53 -17.80
N ILE A 21 -13.27 -22.93 -16.62
CA ILE A 21 -12.45 -23.44 -15.52
C ILE A 21 -12.76 -24.91 -15.19
N PRO A 22 -11.80 -25.67 -14.63
CA PRO A 22 -12.09 -27.00 -14.10
C PRO A 22 -13.17 -26.96 -13.00
N ARG A 23 -14.09 -27.93 -13.00
CA ARG A 23 -15.12 -28.07 -11.95
C ARG A 23 -14.52 -28.13 -10.55
N SER A 24 -13.37 -28.79 -10.39
CA SER A 24 -12.64 -28.89 -9.11
C SER A 24 -12.21 -27.51 -8.59
N THR A 25 -11.83 -26.59 -9.47
CA THR A 25 -11.50 -25.21 -9.13
C THR A 25 -12.73 -24.45 -8.65
N LEU A 26 -13.86 -24.58 -9.36
CA LEU A 26 -15.13 -23.96 -8.94
C LEU A 26 -15.58 -24.49 -7.56
N GLN A 27 -15.52 -25.80 -7.35
CA GLN A 27 -15.88 -26.42 -6.08
C GLN A 27 -14.96 -25.92 -4.96
N HIS A 28 -13.65 -25.85 -5.21
CA HIS A 28 -12.68 -25.30 -4.26
C HIS A 28 -13.01 -23.85 -3.88
N TRP A 29 -13.40 -23.01 -4.83
CA TRP A 29 -13.77 -21.62 -4.56
C TRP A 29 -15.05 -21.50 -3.73
N MET A 30 -16.08 -22.31 -4.06
CA MET A 30 -17.33 -22.36 -3.30
C MET A 30 -17.07 -22.82 -1.86
N ASP A 31 -16.37 -23.95 -1.67
CA ASP A 31 -16.05 -24.48 -0.34
C ASP A 31 -15.23 -23.49 0.48
N ARG A 32 -14.34 -22.73 -0.17
CA ARG A 32 -13.54 -21.68 0.49
C ARG A 32 -14.41 -20.50 0.92
N LYS A 33 -15.38 -20.07 0.11
CA LYS A 33 -16.34 -19.02 0.47
C LYS A 33 -17.24 -19.45 1.62
N ASP A 34 -17.79 -20.67 1.55
CA ASP A 34 -18.72 -21.19 2.56
C ASP A 34 -18.06 -21.38 3.93
N SER A 35 -16.77 -21.74 3.93
CA SER A 35 -15.99 -21.92 5.16
C SER A 35 -15.57 -20.63 5.88
N ILE A 36 -15.92 -19.46 5.34
CA ILE A 36 -15.69 -18.18 6.04
C ILE A 36 -16.66 -18.11 7.22
N ASP A 37 -16.08 -17.94 8.40
CA ASP A 37 -16.81 -17.68 9.64
C ASP A 37 -17.35 -16.24 9.65
N ALA A 38 -18.44 -16.00 8.94
CA ALA A 38 -19.15 -14.73 8.89
C ALA A 38 -20.59 -14.94 8.43
N GLU A 39 -21.46 -13.98 8.72
CA GLU A 39 -22.84 -13.98 8.28
C GLU A 39 -22.95 -14.08 6.75
N PRO A 40 -23.96 -14.79 6.21
CA PRO A 40 -24.11 -14.98 4.76
C PRO A 40 -24.12 -13.68 3.96
N GLU A 41 -24.76 -12.63 4.47
CA GLU A 41 -24.83 -11.32 3.82
C GLU A 41 -23.48 -10.61 3.79
N VAL A 42 -22.71 -10.69 4.88
CA VAL A 42 -21.36 -10.13 4.98
C VAL A 42 -20.43 -10.85 3.99
N LYS A 43 -20.53 -12.18 3.88
CA LYS A 43 -19.82 -12.96 2.86
C LYS A 43 -20.23 -12.55 1.46
N ALA A 44 -21.52 -12.41 1.20
CA ALA A 44 -22.02 -12.03 -0.12
C ALA A 44 -21.50 -10.64 -0.53
N PHE A 45 -21.49 -9.69 0.40
CA PHE A 45 -20.98 -8.35 0.17
C PHE A 45 -19.49 -8.34 -0.17
N PHE A 46 -18.63 -8.87 0.70
CA PHE A 46 -17.17 -8.80 0.50
C PHE A 46 -16.66 -9.67 -0.66
N GLU A 47 -17.45 -10.64 -1.12
CA GLU A 47 -17.17 -11.42 -2.33
C GLU A 47 -17.75 -10.79 -3.61
N SER A 48 -18.55 -9.73 -3.48
CA SER A 48 -19.06 -8.98 -4.63
C SER A 48 -17.98 -8.03 -5.18
N PRO A 49 -18.09 -7.59 -6.45
CA PRO A 49 -17.21 -6.55 -7.00
C PRO A 49 -17.22 -5.27 -6.16
N THR A 50 -18.39 -4.85 -5.68
CA THR A 50 -18.55 -3.65 -4.84
C THR A 50 -17.84 -3.80 -3.50
N GLY A 51 -18.00 -4.94 -2.83
CA GLY A 51 -17.31 -5.20 -1.55
C GLY A 51 -15.81 -5.36 -1.72
N THR A 52 -15.34 -5.90 -2.84
CA THR A 52 -13.92 -5.98 -3.16
C THR A 52 -13.32 -4.59 -3.39
N ALA A 53 -14.01 -3.72 -4.14
CA ALA A 53 -13.59 -2.33 -4.33
C ALA A 53 -13.58 -1.54 -3.01
N PHE A 54 -14.57 -1.79 -2.14
CA PHE A 54 -14.59 -1.20 -0.80
C PHE A 54 -13.43 -1.68 0.07
N LEU A 55 -13.13 -2.99 0.08
CA LEU A 55 -11.98 -3.55 0.81
C LEU A 55 -10.66 -2.96 0.32
N HIS A 56 -10.50 -2.84 -0.99
CA HIS A 56 -9.32 -2.23 -1.60
C HIS A 56 -9.13 -0.81 -1.09
N ARG A 57 -10.16 0.04 -1.18
CA ARG A 57 -10.11 1.41 -0.66
C ARG A 57 -9.81 1.45 0.85
N LEU A 58 -10.43 0.58 1.63
CA LEU A 58 -10.26 0.55 3.08
C LEU A 58 -8.84 0.16 3.50
N VAL A 59 -8.24 -0.84 2.84
CA VAL A 59 -6.86 -1.27 3.15
C VAL A 59 -5.85 -0.22 2.70
N VAL A 60 -6.02 0.39 1.52
CA VAL A 60 -5.14 1.49 1.09
C VAL A 60 -5.28 2.69 2.02
N ALA A 61 -6.50 3.02 2.48
CA ALA A 61 -6.72 4.07 3.49
C ALA A 61 -6.06 3.75 4.83
N ALA A 62 -6.18 2.51 5.32
CA ALA A 62 -5.55 2.09 6.56
C ALA A 62 -4.02 2.23 6.49
N GLN A 63 -3.40 1.79 5.39
CA GLN A 63 -1.98 2.00 5.15
C GLN A 63 -1.67 3.50 5.11
N PHE A 64 -2.36 4.27 4.27
CA PHE A 64 -2.12 5.70 4.10
C PHE A 64 -2.17 6.48 5.42
N VAL A 65 -3.21 6.25 6.23
CA VAL A 65 -3.38 6.98 7.50
C VAL A 65 -2.41 6.47 8.56
N ILE A 66 -2.23 5.16 8.71
CA ILE A 66 -1.44 4.59 9.81
C ILE A 66 0.06 4.74 9.56
N THR A 67 0.53 4.50 8.33
CA THR A 67 1.97 4.41 8.02
C THR A 67 2.56 5.67 7.40
N LEU A 68 1.75 6.53 6.77
CA LEU A 68 2.24 7.76 6.15
C LEU A 68 1.85 9.03 6.92
N LEU A 69 0.58 9.13 7.34
CA LEU A 69 0.12 10.29 8.11
C LEU A 69 0.40 10.16 9.61
N GLY A 70 0.41 8.94 10.12
CA GLY A 70 0.66 8.61 11.51
C GLY A 70 2.05 8.01 11.73
N PRO A 71 2.54 7.98 12.98
CA PRO A 71 3.81 7.34 13.35
C PRO A 71 3.68 5.80 13.46
N GLY A 72 2.77 5.19 12.69
CA GLY A 72 2.43 3.78 12.79
C GLY A 72 3.26 2.91 11.84
N SER A 73 3.40 1.64 12.19
CA SER A 73 4.02 0.64 11.31
C SER A 73 2.98 -0.27 10.68
N VAL A 74 3.40 -1.04 9.68
CA VAL A 74 2.62 -2.12 9.05
C VAL A 74 2.01 -3.08 10.09
N ARG A 75 2.62 -3.24 11.27
CA ARG A 75 2.05 -4.06 12.36
C ARG A 75 0.73 -3.52 12.88
N LEU A 76 0.58 -2.21 12.97
CA LEU A 76 -0.70 -1.58 13.38
C LEU A 76 -1.77 -1.74 12.30
N VAL A 77 -1.38 -1.77 11.03
CA VAL A 77 -2.31 -2.12 9.94
C VAL A 77 -2.76 -3.57 10.06
N CYS A 78 -1.85 -4.50 10.35
CA CYS A 78 -2.19 -5.90 10.60
C CYS A 78 -3.17 -6.03 11.78
N GLU A 79 -2.87 -5.35 12.89
CA GLU A 79 -3.73 -5.32 14.08
C GLU A 79 -5.12 -4.74 13.77
N PHE A 80 -5.18 -3.64 13.01
CA PHE A 80 -6.44 -3.05 12.56
C PHE A 80 -7.29 -4.05 11.75
N LEU A 81 -6.66 -4.82 10.85
CA LEU A 81 -7.35 -5.83 10.04
C LEU A 81 -7.84 -7.02 10.87
N GLU A 82 -7.12 -7.41 11.92
CA GLU A 82 -7.56 -8.45 12.84
C GLU A 82 -8.70 -7.97 13.74
N LEU A 83 -8.56 -6.80 14.36
CA LEU A 83 -9.57 -6.25 15.28
C LEU A 83 -10.88 -5.87 14.56
N SER A 84 -10.80 -5.44 13.30
CA SER A 84 -11.99 -5.19 12.46
C SER A 84 -12.66 -6.47 11.95
N GLY A 85 -12.05 -7.64 12.14
CA GLY A 85 -12.53 -8.92 11.61
C GLY A 85 -12.34 -9.08 10.10
N LEU A 86 -11.69 -8.13 9.44
CA LEU A 86 -11.45 -8.15 7.98
C LEU A 86 -10.40 -9.17 7.58
N SER A 87 -9.57 -9.65 8.50
CA SER A 87 -8.58 -10.73 8.27
C SER A 87 -9.18 -12.01 7.67
N LYS A 88 -10.50 -12.19 7.78
CA LYS A 88 -11.27 -13.26 7.13
C LYS A 88 -11.39 -13.10 5.60
N PHE A 89 -11.37 -11.86 5.12
CA PHE A 89 -11.57 -11.48 3.72
C PHE A 89 -10.28 -11.01 3.04
N ILE A 90 -9.36 -10.38 3.79
CA ILE A 90 -8.09 -9.84 3.32
C ILE A 90 -6.91 -10.41 4.11
N ALA A 91 -5.76 -10.65 3.46
CA ALA A 91 -4.62 -11.23 4.16
C ALA A 91 -4.02 -10.21 5.13
N ALA A 92 -4.17 -10.45 6.44
CA ALA A 92 -3.69 -9.56 7.50
C ALA A 92 -2.27 -9.88 7.99
N SER A 93 -1.59 -10.86 7.39
CA SER A 93 -0.22 -11.20 7.82
C SER A 93 0.78 -10.08 7.50
N TYR A 94 1.80 -9.93 8.35
CA TYR A 94 2.87 -8.94 8.15
C TYR A 94 3.46 -9.00 6.74
N GLY A 95 3.85 -10.19 6.25
CA GLY A 95 4.43 -10.33 4.91
C GLY A 95 3.48 -9.98 3.76
N SER A 96 2.17 -10.11 3.97
CA SER A 96 1.17 -9.68 2.98
C SER A 96 1.02 -8.16 2.97
N GLN A 97 0.91 -7.55 4.16
CA GLN A 97 0.74 -6.11 4.29
C GLN A 97 2.02 -5.32 4.02
N GLN A 98 3.19 -5.90 4.28
CA GLN A 98 4.48 -5.31 3.93
C GLN A 98 4.62 -5.14 2.41
N LYS A 99 4.13 -6.10 1.62
CA LYS A 99 4.13 -5.97 0.15
C LYS A 99 3.25 -4.81 -0.32
N VAL A 100 2.13 -4.56 0.35
CA VAL A 100 1.26 -3.41 0.07
C VAL A 100 1.97 -2.11 0.46
N SER A 101 2.61 -2.05 1.64
CA SER A 101 3.36 -0.87 2.08
C SER A 101 4.45 -0.50 1.07
N VAL A 102 5.26 -1.47 0.64
CA VAL A 102 6.31 -1.26 -0.36
C VAL A 102 5.73 -0.79 -1.70
N ALA A 103 4.59 -1.34 -2.13
CA ALA A 103 3.93 -0.89 -3.35
C ALA A 103 3.39 0.55 -3.23
N ILE A 104 2.87 0.93 -2.06
CA ILE A 104 2.45 2.30 -1.74
C ILE A 104 3.64 3.25 -1.77
N GLU A 105 4.74 2.91 -1.11
CA GLU A 105 5.99 3.70 -1.09
C GLU A 105 6.50 3.94 -2.52
N GLN A 106 6.58 2.90 -3.34
CA GLN A 106 6.97 3.03 -4.76
C GLN A 106 6.00 3.92 -5.53
N ALA A 107 4.69 3.74 -5.36
CA ALA A 107 3.69 4.55 -6.03
C ALA A 107 3.74 6.03 -5.61
N ILE A 108 4.15 6.35 -4.38
CA ILE A 108 4.36 7.73 -3.93
C ILE A 108 5.57 8.36 -4.62
N VAL A 109 6.67 7.62 -4.75
CA VAL A 109 7.84 8.07 -5.51
C VAL A 109 7.46 8.34 -6.96
N ASP A 110 6.75 7.41 -7.61
CA ASP A 110 6.30 7.55 -8.99
C ASP A 110 5.33 8.73 -9.17
N PHE A 111 4.37 8.87 -8.25
CA PHE A 111 3.42 9.98 -8.23
C PHE A 111 4.15 11.31 -8.16
N GLY A 112 5.07 11.43 -7.22
CA GLY A 112 5.75 12.67 -7.01
C GLY A 112 6.63 13.03 -8.22
N ASN A 113 7.38 12.06 -8.78
CA ASN A 113 8.19 12.29 -9.98
C ASN A 113 7.32 12.82 -11.13
N LYS A 114 6.12 12.25 -11.30
CA LYS A 114 5.16 12.67 -12.32
C LYS A 114 4.63 14.07 -12.04
N GLU A 115 4.22 14.36 -10.80
CA GLU A 115 3.62 15.64 -10.44
C GLU A 115 4.64 16.78 -10.44
N THR A 116 5.87 16.56 -9.96
CA THR A 116 6.92 17.57 -10.06
C THR A 116 7.23 17.89 -11.51
N ASN A 117 7.42 16.88 -12.36
CA ASN A 117 7.66 17.12 -13.79
C ASN A 117 6.49 17.83 -14.48
N ARG A 118 5.25 17.63 -14.01
CA ARG A 118 4.08 18.33 -14.53
C ARG A 118 4.06 19.79 -14.06
N MET A 119 4.25 20.02 -12.76
CA MET A 119 4.11 21.33 -12.13
C MET A 119 5.30 22.25 -12.39
N ALA A 120 6.52 21.70 -12.49
CA ALA A 120 7.73 22.46 -12.78
C ALA A 120 7.74 23.05 -14.19
N LYS A 121 7.01 22.47 -15.16
CA LYS A 121 6.92 23.01 -16.53
C LYS A 121 6.26 24.37 -16.60
N ASP A 122 5.26 24.58 -15.76
CA ASP A 122 4.44 25.80 -15.75
C ASP A 122 4.89 26.77 -14.65
N MET A 123 5.99 26.46 -13.95
CA MET A 123 6.51 27.25 -12.84
C MET A 123 7.50 28.30 -13.34
N GLU A 124 7.23 29.57 -13.05
CA GLU A 124 8.19 30.63 -13.30
C GLU A 124 9.46 30.45 -12.45
N PRO A 125 10.65 30.67 -13.01
CA PRO A 125 11.89 30.68 -12.25
C PRO A 125 11.80 31.66 -11.09
N LYS A 126 12.23 31.22 -9.90
CA LYS A 126 12.26 32.06 -8.71
C LYS A 126 13.48 31.74 -7.86
N ASP A 127 13.97 32.76 -7.17
CA ASP A 127 14.99 32.56 -6.15
C ASP A 127 14.35 31.89 -4.93
N ILE A 128 15.02 30.86 -4.42
CA ILE A 128 14.60 30.13 -3.23
C ILE A 128 15.70 30.17 -2.18
N THR A 129 15.31 30.21 -0.91
CA THR A 129 16.24 29.93 0.19
C THR A 129 16.19 28.44 0.49
N ALA A 130 17.35 27.79 0.52
CA ALA A 130 17.46 26.39 0.92
C ALA A 130 18.03 26.30 2.35
N CYS A 131 17.32 25.59 3.21
CA CYS A 131 17.84 25.17 4.51
C CYS A 131 18.45 23.77 4.35
N LEU A 132 19.76 23.69 4.51
CA LEU A 132 20.54 22.47 4.37
C LEU A 132 20.73 21.81 5.74
N ASP A 133 20.54 20.50 5.82
CA ASP A 133 20.77 19.68 7.02
C ASP A 133 21.26 18.28 6.63
N GLU A 134 21.81 17.53 7.57
CA GLU A 134 22.27 16.16 7.36
C GLU A 134 21.73 15.19 8.41
N THR A 135 21.39 13.99 7.95
CA THR A 135 21.15 12.83 8.82
C THR A 135 22.15 11.71 8.49
N PHE A 136 22.19 10.66 9.31
CA PHE A 136 23.20 9.61 9.23
C PHE A 136 22.55 8.22 9.32
N HIS A 137 22.00 7.66 8.23
CA HIS A 137 21.48 6.28 8.28
C HIS A 137 21.25 5.57 6.94
N PRO A 138 22.01 4.53 6.53
CA PRO A 138 23.26 4.01 7.09
C PRO A 138 24.48 4.88 6.77
N GLU A 139 24.35 5.80 5.82
CA GLU A 139 25.39 6.72 5.34
C GLU A 139 24.95 8.17 5.53
N THR A 140 25.80 9.14 5.18
CA THR A 140 25.43 10.57 5.22
C THR A 140 24.28 10.81 4.25
N CYS A 141 23.15 11.29 4.76
CA CYS A 141 21.99 11.66 3.97
C CYS A 141 21.80 13.17 4.04
N LEU A 142 21.95 13.84 2.91
CA LEU A 142 21.74 15.28 2.78
C LEU A 142 20.25 15.54 2.63
N VAL A 143 19.74 16.49 3.41
CA VAL A 143 18.33 16.89 3.41
C VAL A 143 18.24 18.39 3.23
N SER A 144 17.53 18.84 2.19
CA SER A 144 17.32 20.25 1.93
C SER A 144 15.83 20.56 1.86
N ILE A 145 15.42 21.64 2.51
CA ILE A 145 14.04 22.14 2.45
C ILE A 145 14.01 23.60 2.04
N GLU A 146 12.95 24.00 1.35
CA GLU A 146 12.58 25.41 1.21
C GLU A 146 11.69 25.78 2.42
N PRO A 147 12.12 26.69 3.31
CA PRO A 147 11.50 26.86 4.63
C PRO A 147 10.11 27.53 4.60
N GLU A 148 9.79 28.34 3.61
CA GLU A 148 8.50 29.04 3.51
C GLU A 148 7.36 28.03 3.24
N SER A 149 7.54 27.24 2.18
CA SER A 149 6.61 26.18 1.78
C SER A 149 6.78 24.92 2.60
N ASN A 150 7.93 24.70 3.25
CA ASN A 150 8.33 23.45 3.88
C ASN A 150 8.40 22.27 2.89
N TYR A 151 8.73 22.56 1.64
CA TYR A 151 8.88 21.57 0.58
C TYR A 151 10.31 21.00 0.59
N ILE A 152 10.41 19.67 0.51
CA ILE A 152 11.69 18.97 0.50
C ILE A 152 12.27 19.10 -0.90
N LEU A 153 13.41 19.76 -1.02
CA LEU A 153 14.12 19.94 -2.29
C LEU A 153 14.87 18.66 -2.65
N LEU A 154 15.56 18.06 -1.67
CA LEU A 154 16.24 16.78 -1.82
C LEU A 154 16.35 16.04 -0.50
N GLU A 155 16.37 14.71 -0.60
CA GLU A 155 16.74 13.78 0.47
C GLU A 155 17.53 12.65 -0.21
N THR A 156 18.85 12.65 -0.08
CA THR A 156 19.72 11.70 -0.80
C THR A 156 20.94 11.31 0.01
N TYR A 157 21.35 10.04 -0.12
CA TYR A 157 22.66 9.62 0.35
C TYR A 157 23.77 10.28 -0.47
N ALA A 158 24.86 10.63 0.20
CA ALA A 158 26.05 11.22 -0.39
C ALA A 158 27.32 10.67 0.29
N ASP A 159 28.43 10.73 -0.45
CA ASP A 159 29.74 10.30 0.05
C ASP A 159 30.25 11.16 1.24
N GLY A 160 29.69 12.35 1.41
CA GLY A 160 30.07 13.30 2.44
C GLY A 160 29.12 14.50 2.55
N ARG A 161 29.53 15.49 3.35
CA ARG A 161 28.78 16.72 3.65
C ARG A 161 29.59 18.00 3.39
N LYS A 162 30.64 17.90 2.58
CA LYS A 162 31.45 19.08 2.22
C LYS A 162 30.65 19.97 1.28
N GLY A 163 31.08 21.23 1.15
CA GLY A 163 30.46 22.15 0.20
C GLY A 163 30.39 21.62 -1.24
N SER A 164 31.36 20.80 -1.67
CA SER A 164 31.35 20.13 -2.97
C SER A 164 30.24 19.08 -3.09
N ASP A 165 30.00 18.32 -2.03
CA ASP A 165 28.98 17.26 -1.97
C ASP A 165 27.59 17.90 -2.02
N TRP A 166 27.41 18.97 -1.25
CA TRP A 166 26.21 19.82 -1.26
C TRP A 166 25.96 20.48 -2.61
N MET A 167 26.98 21.06 -3.24
CA MET A 167 26.85 21.72 -4.55
C MET A 167 26.38 20.73 -5.62
N LYS A 168 26.99 19.54 -5.67
CA LYS A 168 26.58 18.47 -6.59
C LYS A 168 25.14 18.01 -6.31
N ALA A 169 24.81 17.75 -5.04
CA ALA A 169 23.47 17.30 -4.66
C ALA A 169 22.39 18.34 -5.02
N MET A 170 22.65 19.63 -4.77
CA MET A 170 21.73 20.71 -5.13
C MET A 170 21.61 20.89 -6.65
N GLU A 171 22.70 20.79 -7.41
CA GLU A 171 22.65 20.83 -8.88
C GLU A 171 21.80 19.70 -9.45
N ASP A 172 21.88 18.51 -8.87
CA ASP A 172 21.06 17.37 -9.28
C ASP A 172 19.60 17.53 -8.81
N ALA A 173 19.37 18.08 -7.62
CA ALA A 173 18.04 18.36 -7.10
C ALA A 173 17.28 19.42 -7.90
N LEU A 174 17.98 20.43 -8.39
CA LEU A 174 17.41 21.43 -9.31
C LEU A 174 17.02 20.81 -10.66
N LYS A 175 17.55 19.63 -11.00
CA LYS A 175 17.15 18.84 -12.17
C LYS A 175 16.09 17.78 -11.85
N ALA A 176 15.96 17.37 -10.60
CA ALA A 176 15.03 16.34 -10.11
C ALA A 176 14.64 16.62 -8.66
N VAL A 177 13.37 16.96 -8.40
CA VAL A 177 12.94 17.41 -7.07
C VAL A 177 12.38 16.24 -6.25
N VAL A 178 12.56 16.23 -4.93
CA VAL A 178 11.99 15.24 -3.98
C VAL A 178 10.72 15.82 -3.32
N HIS A 179 9.91 15.02 -2.61
CA HIS A 179 8.47 15.28 -2.54
C HIS A 179 7.82 15.20 -1.15
N ASN A 180 6.93 16.17 -0.88
CA ASN A 180 5.89 16.06 0.13
C ASN A 180 4.54 16.60 -0.41
N TYR A 181 3.70 15.70 -0.92
CA TYR A 181 2.43 16.00 -1.59
C TYR A 181 1.17 15.76 -0.75
N PHE A 182 1.32 15.32 0.51
CA PHE A 182 0.18 14.79 1.27
C PHE A 182 0.04 15.36 2.68
N ILE A 183 1.12 15.86 3.28
CA ILE A 183 1.04 16.54 4.57
C ILE A 183 0.44 17.93 4.34
N LYS A 184 -0.67 18.22 5.01
CA LYS A 184 -1.34 19.51 4.94
C LYS A 184 -1.11 20.35 6.17
N ARG A 185 -1.00 21.66 6.00
CA ARG A 185 -1.05 22.63 7.11
C ARG A 185 -2.51 22.88 7.51
N ARG A 186 -2.72 23.70 8.55
CA ARG A 186 -4.06 24.12 9.03
C ARG A 186 -4.92 24.80 7.96
N ASP A 187 -4.29 25.35 6.93
CA ASP A 187 -4.93 25.99 5.77
C ASP A 187 -5.28 24.99 4.65
N GLU A 188 -5.14 23.69 4.90
CA GLU A 188 -5.39 22.59 3.95
C GLU A 188 -4.45 22.53 2.73
N THR A 189 -3.43 23.39 2.66
CA THR A 189 -2.47 23.39 1.54
C THR A 189 -1.30 22.45 1.81
N THR A 190 -0.80 21.82 0.73
CA THR A 190 0.39 20.97 0.79
C THR A 190 1.67 21.80 0.59
N PRO A 191 2.84 21.35 1.07
CA PRO A 191 4.12 21.97 0.74
C PRO A 191 4.32 22.15 -0.76
N ALA A 192 4.00 21.12 -1.56
CA ALA A 192 4.09 21.19 -3.01
C ALA A 192 3.17 22.29 -3.58
N GLU A 193 1.94 22.41 -3.11
CA GLU A 193 1.01 23.45 -3.58
C GLU A 193 1.55 24.85 -3.32
N ARG A 194 2.11 25.10 -2.13
CA ARG A 194 2.75 26.39 -1.80
C ARG A 194 4.02 26.62 -2.61
N PHE A 195 4.83 25.58 -2.81
CA PHE A 195 6.09 25.69 -3.54
C PHE A 195 5.87 25.98 -5.02
N PHE A 196 5.00 25.21 -5.68
CA PHE A 196 4.73 25.35 -7.11
C PHE A 196 3.66 26.42 -7.43
N GLY A 197 2.91 26.90 -6.44
CA GLY A 197 1.79 27.82 -6.64
C GLY A 197 0.59 27.20 -7.37
N ALA A 198 0.56 25.87 -7.50
CA ALA A 198 -0.48 25.12 -8.20
C ALA A 198 -0.88 23.90 -7.38
N LYS A 199 -2.14 23.47 -7.49
CA LYS A 199 -2.63 22.30 -6.76
C LYS A 199 -2.13 21.00 -7.42
N PRO A 200 -1.48 20.08 -6.67
CA PRO A 200 -1.15 18.76 -7.19
C PRO A 200 -2.41 17.91 -7.36
N ASN A 201 -2.29 16.84 -8.16
CA ASN A 201 -3.32 15.81 -8.21
C ASN A 201 -3.49 15.13 -6.84
N ASP A 202 -4.60 14.41 -6.65
CA ASP A 202 -4.85 13.71 -5.39
C ASP A 202 -4.02 12.41 -5.29
N LEU A 203 -3.08 12.37 -4.34
CA LEU A 203 -2.22 11.21 -4.12
C LEU A 203 -3.03 9.97 -3.74
N PHE A 204 -4.07 10.11 -2.91
CA PHE A 204 -4.83 8.95 -2.45
C PHE A 204 -5.58 8.27 -3.60
N SER A 205 -6.23 9.05 -4.48
CA SER A 205 -6.81 8.58 -5.72
C SER A 205 -5.79 7.91 -6.64
N PHE A 206 -4.57 8.44 -6.74
CA PHE A 206 -3.50 7.79 -7.49
C PHE A 206 -3.11 6.43 -6.89
N LEU A 207 -2.97 6.35 -5.57
CA LEU A 207 -2.66 5.09 -4.88
C LEU A 207 -3.75 4.05 -5.09
N LEU A 208 -5.03 4.45 -5.10
CA LEU A 208 -6.12 3.54 -5.40
C LEU A 208 -6.02 2.95 -6.83
N ASP A 209 -5.54 3.72 -7.80
CA ASP A 209 -5.38 3.22 -9.18
C ASP A 209 -4.15 2.32 -9.33
N LYS A 210 -3.08 2.56 -8.55
CA LYS A 210 -1.77 1.91 -8.76
C LYS A 210 -1.46 0.75 -7.83
N VAL A 211 -2.11 0.67 -6.67
CA VAL A 211 -1.78 -0.32 -5.65
C VAL A 211 -2.78 -1.45 -5.65
N ASP A 212 -2.31 -2.67 -5.88
CA ASP A 212 -3.09 -3.89 -5.66
C ASP A 212 -3.07 -4.30 -4.18
N ILE A 213 -4.21 -4.78 -3.68
CA ILE A 213 -4.30 -5.38 -2.34
C ILE A 213 -4.15 -6.91 -2.41
N PRO A 214 -3.66 -7.56 -1.33
CA PRO A 214 -3.51 -9.00 -1.32
C PRO A 214 -4.86 -9.69 -1.50
N ARG A 215 -4.83 -10.95 -1.93
CA ARG A 215 -6.04 -11.77 -1.97
C ARG A 215 -6.35 -12.34 -0.59
N ARG A 216 -7.54 -12.94 -0.44
CA ARG A 216 -7.95 -13.66 0.78
C ARG A 216 -6.84 -14.58 1.30
N PRO A 217 -6.62 -14.66 2.63
CA PRO A 217 -5.59 -15.53 3.18
C PRO A 217 -5.80 -16.98 2.76
N ALA A 218 -4.69 -17.65 2.40
CA ALA A 218 -4.72 -19.07 2.08
C ALA A 218 -5.08 -19.88 3.34
N LYS A 219 -5.87 -20.96 3.18
CA LYS A 219 -6.05 -21.92 4.27
C LYS A 219 -4.69 -22.49 4.64
N LYS A 220 -4.30 -22.41 5.92
CA LYS A 220 -3.08 -23.06 6.41
C LYS A 220 -3.17 -24.55 6.10
N ARG A 221 -2.21 -25.07 5.34
CA ARG A 221 -2.10 -26.52 5.13
C ARG A 221 -1.84 -27.16 6.49
N PHE A 222 -2.63 -28.18 6.83
CA PHE A 222 -2.36 -29.01 8.01
C PHE A 222 -0.95 -29.57 7.90
N LYS A 223 -0.10 -29.26 8.88
CA LYS A 223 1.19 -29.94 9.06
C LYS A 223 0.95 -31.05 10.07
N PRO A 224 1.07 -32.34 9.71
CA PRO A 224 0.99 -33.41 10.69
C PRO A 224 2.07 -33.20 11.76
N GLU A 225 1.70 -33.38 13.02
CA GLU A 225 2.69 -33.36 14.11
C GLU A 225 3.76 -34.41 13.83
N VAL A 226 5.02 -33.96 13.77
CA VAL A 226 6.16 -34.87 13.73
C VAL A 226 6.17 -35.60 15.07
N LYS A 227 5.85 -36.89 15.07
CA LYS A 227 5.98 -37.74 16.26
C LYS A 227 7.42 -37.63 16.76
N LYS A 228 7.62 -37.04 17.94
CA LYS A 228 8.91 -37.05 18.63
C LYS A 228 9.28 -38.52 18.86
N PRO A 229 10.46 -39.00 18.42
CA PRO A 229 10.88 -40.36 18.76
C PRO A 229 11.01 -40.46 20.28
N LEU A 230 10.36 -41.48 20.85
CA LEU A 230 10.57 -41.86 22.24
C LEU A 230 12.03 -42.29 22.37
N ILE A 231 12.85 -41.47 23.02
CA ILE A 231 14.19 -41.90 23.43
C ILE A 231 13.95 -42.93 24.53
N ALA A 232 14.23 -44.20 24.24
CA ALA A 232 14.28 -45.22 25.27
C ALA A 232 15.44 -44.88 26.21
N VAL A 233 15.11 -44.48 27.43
CA VAL A 233 16.09 -44.36 28.51
C VAL A 233 16.40 -45.79 28.95
N GLY A 234 17.59 -46.26 28.58
CA GLY A 234 18.20 -47.48 29.12
C GLY A 234 18.99 -47.19 30.38
#